data_AF-A0A6V7JZE1-F1
#
_entry.id   AF-A0A6V7JZE1-F1
#
_cell.length_a   1.000
_cell.length_b   1.000
_cell.length_c   1.000
_cell.angle_alpha   90.00
_cell.angle_beta   90.00
_cell.angle_gamma   90.00
#
_symmetry.space_group_name_H-M   'P 1'
#
loop_
_entity.id
_entity.type
_entity.pdbx_description
1 polymer ?
#
loop_
_entity_poly.entity_id
_entity_poly.type
_entity_poly.pdbx_seq_one_letter_code
_entity_poly.pdbx_strand_id
1 'polypeptide(L)' 'SRFAVNSVTSGDYARPIEIARFVNELNAGFRLLNLKNDNIRKRYDALKYDVKKIEEIVYDLSIRGLKPGM' A
#
# COMPACT_ATOMS: atom_id res chain seq x y z
N SER A 1 2.45 -4.96 2.37
CA SER A 1 3.38 -3.98 2.99
C SER A 1 4.84 -4.44 3.04
N ARG A 2 5.15 -5.69 3.44
CA ARG A 2 6.54 -6.17 3.64
C ARG A 2 7.47 -6.00 2.42
N PHE A 3 6.96 -6.28 1.22
CA PHE A 3 7.73 -6.13 -0.01
C PHE A 3 8.10 -4.66 -0.29
N ALA A 4 7.19 -3.72 -0.06
CA ALA A 4 7.47 -2.29 -0.24
C ALA A 4 8.63 -1.80 0.63
N VAL A 5 8.72 -2.26 1.89
CA VAL A 5 9.84 -1.96 2.78
C VAL A 5 11.15 -2.50 2.21
N ASN A 6 11.16 -3.78 1.83
CA ASN A 6 12.36 -4.43 1.31
C ASN A 6 12.84 -3.79 -0.01
N SER A 7 11.91 -3.37 -0.88
CA SER A 7 12.25 -2.67 -2.12
C SER A 7 12.99 -1.35 -1.84
N VAL A 8 12.50 -0.54 -0.88
CA VAL A 8 13.20 0.68 -0.46
C VAL A 8 14.59 0.37 0.09
N THR A 9 14.71 -0.66 0.93
CA THR A 9 16.01 -1.09 1.48
C THR A 9 16.97 -1.54 0.38
N SER A 10 16.47 -2.14 -0.69
CA SER A 10 17.27 -2.54 -1.86
C SER A 10 17.59 -1.39 -2.83
N GLY A 11 17.13 -0.16 -2.57
CA GLY A 11 17.34 1.00 -3.44
C GLY A 11 16.31 1.17 -4.56
N ASP A 12 15.28 0.32 -4.62
CA ASP A 12 14.18 0.45 -5.58
C ASP A 12 13.07 1.33 -4.99
N TYR A 13 13.07 2.60 -5.38
CA TYR A 13 12.09 3.61 -4.94
C TYR A 13 10.87 3.73 -5.87
N ALA A 14 10.87 3.05 -7.03
CA ALA A 14 9.73 3.01 -7.93
C ALA A 14 8.67 2.01 -7.43
N ARG A 15 9.12 0.84 -6.98
CA ARG A 15 8.26 -0.24 -6.53
C ARG A 15 7.27 0.12 -5.43
N PRO A 16 7.63 0.89 -4.38
CA PRO A 16 6.69 1.28 -3.34
C PRO A 16 5.53 2.12 -3.89
N ILE A 17 5.76 2.91 -4.93
CA ILE A 17 4.74 3.75 -5.59
C ILE A 17 3.77 2.88 -6.38
N GLU A 18 4.28 1.89 -7.14
CA GLU A 18 3.45 0.90 -7.83
C GLU A 18 2.58 0.10 -6.85
N ILE A 19 3.18 -0.35 -5.75
CA ILE A 19 2.49 -1.10 -4.70
C ILE A 19 1.41 -0.22 -4.05
N ALA A 20 1.69 1.05 -3.78
CA ALA A 20 0.72 1.98 -3.20
C ALA A 20 -0.50 2.16 -4.12
N ARG A 21 -0.28 2.35 -5.43
CA ARG A 21 -1.36 2.45 -6.41
C ARG A 21 -2.21 1.18 -6.42
N PHE A 22 -1.56 0.02 -6.54
CA PHE A 22 -2.24 -1.28 -6.57
C PHE A 22 -3.08 -1.55 -5.31
N VAL A 23 -2.52 -1.30 -4.13
CA VAL A 23 -3.21 -1.54 -2.86
C VAL A 23 -4.40 -0.57 -2.68
N ASN A 24 -4.29 0.66 -3.19
CA ASN A 24 -5.41 1.61 -3.19
C ASN A 24 -6.52 1.20 -4.17
N GLU A 25 -6.19 0.71 -5.37
CA GLU A 25 -7.17 0.13 -6.30
C GLU A 25 -7.88 -1.09 -5.69
N LEU A 26 -7.13 -1.97 -5.03
CA LEU A 26 -7.66 -3.12 -4.30
C LEU A 26 -8.63 -2.68 -3.19
N ASN A 27 -8.23 -1.69 -2.38
CA ASN A 27 -9.04 -1.14 -1.30
C ASN A 27 -10.33 -0.52 -1.85
N ALA A 28 -10.25 0.24 -2.94
CA ALA A 28 -11.43 0.79 -3.62
C ALA A 28 -12.36 -0.32 -4.13
N GLY A 29 -11.82 -1.38 -4.74
CA GLY A 29 -12.59 -2.54 -5.18
C GLY A 29 -13.30 -3.26 -4.03
N PHE A 30 -12.62 -3.51 -2.91
CA PHE A 30 -13.24 -4.15 -1.75
C PHE A 30 -14.33 -3.29 -1.09
N ARG A 31 -14.22 -1.96 -1.12
CA ARG A 31 -15.29 -1.07 -0.60
C ARG A 31 -16.60 -1.20 -1.38
N LEU A 32 -16.55 -1.57 -2.65
CA LEU A 32 -17.74 -1.83 -3.48
C LEU A 32 -18.41 -3.16 -3.12
N LEU A 33 -17.67 -4.09 -2.49
CA LEU A 33 -18.20 -5.39 -2.10
C LEU A 33 -18.93 -5.28 -0.76
N ASN A 34 -20.23 -5.55 -0.76
CA ASN A 34 -20.99 -5.73 0.47
C ASN A 34 -20.67 -7.09 1.11
N LEU A 35 -19.47 -7.20 1.71
CA LEU A 35 -18.98 -8.43 2.33
C LEU A 35 -19.85 -8.84 3.53
N LYS A 36 -20.69 -9.86 3.35
CA LYS A 36 -21.54 -10.38 4.44
C LYS A 36 -20.81 -11.38 5.35
N ASN A 37 -19.78 -12.05 4.83
CA ASN A 37 -18.98 -13.01 5.59
C ASN A 37 -18.05 -12.31 6.59
N ASP A 38 -18.22 -12.62 7.88
CA ASP A 38 -17.50 -11.98 8.98
C ASP A 38 -15.99 -12.25 8.95
N ASN A 39 -15.56 -13.45 8.57
CA ASN A 39 -14.13 -13.79 8.47
C ASN A 39 -13.44 -13.01 7.36
N ILE A 40 -14.14 -12.79 6.23
CA ILE A 40 -13.61 -11.99 5.13
C ILE A 40 -13.57 -10.51 5.52
N ARG A 41 -14.62 -10.00 6.19
CA ARG A 41 -14.63 -8.63 6.75
C ARG A 41 -13.45 -8.38 7.68
N LYS A 42 -13.19 -9.27 8.65
CA LYS A 42 -12.04 -9.15 9.56
C LYS A 42 -10.70 -9.08 8.84
N ARG A 43 -10.52 -9.90 7.79
CA ARG A 43 -9.30 -9.86 6.96
C ARG A 43 -9.19 -8.55 6.18
N TYR A 44 -10.30 -8.05 5.64
CA TYR A 44 -10.34 -6.77 4.96
C TYR A 44 -10.09 -5.59 5.92
N ASP A 45 -10.62 -5.63 7.14
CA ASP A 45 -10.39 -4.58 8.14
C ASP A 45 -8.91 -4.47 8.53
N ALA A 46 -8.15 -5.56 8.41
CA ALA A 46 -6.70 -5.54 8.60
C ALA A 46 -5.95 -4.85 7.45
N LEU A 47 -6.51 -4.83 6.23
CA LEU A 47 -5.89 -4.22 5.04
C LEU A 47 -5.61 -2.73 5.24
N LYS A 48 -6.43 -2.03 6.03
CA LYS A 48 -6.23 -0.59 6.31
C LYS A 48 -4.87 -0.30 6.95
N TYR A 49 -4.34 -1.23 7.74
CA TYR A 49 -3.01 -1.08 8.35
C TYR A 49 -1.90 -1.25 7.31
N ASP A 50 -2.08 -2.15 6.35
CA ASP A 50 -1.14 -2.31 5.24
C ASP A 50 -1.15 -1.10 4.31
N VAL A 51 -2.34 -0.55 4.00
CA VAL A 51 -2.51 0.67 3.20
C VAL A 51 -1.76 1.82 3.87
N LYS A 52 -2.06 2.11 5.14
CA LYS A 52 -1.43 3.19 5.90
C LYS A 52 0.09 3.05 5.92
N LYS A 53 0.60 1.84 6.17
CA LYS A 53 2.05 1.59 6.20
C LYS A 53 2.71 1.86 4.84
N ILE A 54 2.06 1.51 3.74
CA ILE A 54 2.59 1.75 2.39
C ILE A 54 2.56 3.25 2.06
N GLU A 55 1.49 3.96 2.44
CA GLU A 55 1.38 5.41 2.27
C GLU A 55 2.46 6.16 3.05
N GLU A 56 2.75 5.75 4.29
CA GLU A 56 3.85 6.30 5.09
C GLU A 56 5.21 6.12 4.39
N ILE A 57 5.46 4.96 3.79
CA ILE A 57 6.70 4.71 3.02
C ILE A 57 6.78 5.65 1.80
N VAL A 58 5.69 5.81 1.04
CA VAL A 58 5.68 6.70 -0.14
C VAL A 58 5.83 8.17 0.28
N TYR A 59 5.22 8.56 1.40
CA TYR A 59 5.39 9.88 1.99
C TYR A 59 6.87 10.12 2.35
N ASP A 60 7.49 9.15 3.02
CA ASP A 60 8.90 9.21 3.40
C ASP A 60 9.86 9.35 2.21
N LEU A 61 9.58 8.67 1.10
CA LEU A 61 10.34 8.82 -0.14
C LEU A 61 10.14 10.20 -0.77
N SER A 62 8.92 10.73 -0.70
CA SER A 62 8.56 12.01 -1.30
C SER A 62 9.24 13.18 -0.59
N ILE A 63 9.21 13.21 0.74
CA ILE A 63 9.85 14.29 1.52
C ILE A 63 11.39 14.25 1.43
N ARG A 64 11.97 13.08 1.12
CA ARG A 64 13.42 12.90 0.95
C ARG A 64 13.89 13.13 -0.49
N GLY A 65 12.99 13.42 -1.42
CA GLY A 65 13.33 13.58 -2.84
C GLY A 65 13.84 12.29 -3.50
N LEU A 66 13.52 11.11 -2.92
CA LEU A 66 13.91 9.80 -3.43
C LEU A 66 12.89 9.21 -4.40
N LYS A 67 11.80 9.95 -4.65
CA LYS A 67 10.82 9.56 -5.64
C LYS A 67 11.50 9.58 -7.02
N PRO A 68 11.47 8.48 -7.80
CA PRO A 68 11.93 8.51 -9.17
C PRO A 68 11.18 9.62 -9.91
N GLY A 69 11.90 10.45 -10.67
CA GLY A 69 11.26 11.41 -11.57
C GLY A 69 10.30 10.66 -12.49
N MET A 70 9.11 11.24 -12.71
CA MET A 70 8.20 10.77 -13.76
C MET A 70 8.86 10.89 -15.14
#